data_AF-A0A4Y9NBL8-F1
#
_entry.id   AF-A0A4Y9NBL8-F1
#
_cell.length_a   1.000
_cell.length_b   1.000
_cell.length_c   1.000
_cell.angle_alpha   90.00
_cell.angle_beta   90.00
_cell.angle_gamma   90.00
#
_symmetry.space_group_name_H-M   'P 1'
#
loop_
_entity.id
_entity.type
_entity.pdbx_description
1 polymer ?
#
loop_
_entity_poly.entity_id
_entity_poly.type
_entity_poly.pdbx_seq_one_letter_code
_entity_poly.pdbx_strand_id
1 'polypeptide(L)'
;MIGLTRRTGEHCRLDPDHIERVEAGSDTVVVTTDGSSYCVRETVDQIIVKVREDRAGVIAACYVLDRGEDADPQGLGRRDLPPEAHGPAPVIPIRLP
;
A
#
# COMPACT_ATOMS: atom_id res chain seq x y z
N MET A 1 -0.28 1.22 -4.16
CA MET A 1 0.99 0.48 -4.39
C MET A 1 0.71 -0.96 -4.81
N ILE A 2 1.25 -1.41 -5.94
CA ILE A 2 1.12 -2.80 -6.41
C ILE A 2 2.43 -3.59 -6.23
N GLY A 3 2.31 -4.87 -5.86
CA GLY A 3 3.44 -5.79 -5.79
C GLY A 3 3.64 -6.57 -7.08
N LEU A 4 4.87 -6.59 -7.59
CA LEU A 4 5.31 -7.28 -8.80
C LEU A 4 6.58 -8.10 -8.52
N THR A 5 6.91 -8.99 -9.44
CA THR A 5 8.08 -9.86 -9.33
C THR A 5 9.00 -9.62 -10.51
N ARG A 6 10.19 -9.08 -10.26
CA ARG A 6 11.22 -8.94 -11.29
C ARG A 6 11.58 -10.31 -11.84
N ARG A 7 12.02 -10.38 -13.10
CA ARG A 7 12.48 -11.65 -13.69
C ARG A 7 13.65 -12.28 -12.92
N THR A 8 14.49 -11.44 -12.30
CA THR A 8 15.56 -11.82 -11.37
C THR A 8 15.08 -12.55 -10.11
N GLY A 9 13.77 -12.53 -9.82
CA GLY A 9 13.16 -13.17 -8.66
C GLY A 9 12.94 -12.24 -7.46
N GLU A 10 13.49 -11.02 -7.51
CA GLU A 10 13.26 -10.01 -6.48
C GLU A 10 11.82 -9.46 -6.57
N HIS A 11 11.19 -9.26 -5.41
CA HIS A 11 9.92 -8.55 -5.34
C HIS A 11 10.15 -7.04 -5.38
N CYS A 12 9.45 -6.35 -6.27
CA CYS A 12 9.39 -4.90 -6.27
C CYS A 12 7.96 -4.42 -6.00
N ARG A 13 7.84 -3.22 -5.45
CA ARG A 13 6.56 -2.53 -5.33
C ARG A 13 6.62 -1.28 -6.18
N LEU A 14 5.62 -1.10 -7.03
CA LEU A 14 5.48 0.09 -7.86
C LEU A 14 4.24 0.85 -7.45
N ASP A 15 4.32 2.17 -7.55
CA ASP A 15 3.15 3.02 -7.50
C ASP A 15 2.45 2.97 -8.87
N PRO A 16 1.18 2.53 -8.95
CA PRO A 16 0.42 2.53 -10.19
C PRO A 16 0.33 3.89 -10.87
N ASP A 17 0.36 4.98 -10.10
CA ASP A 17 0.21 6.33 -10.65
C ASP A 17 1.49 6.83 -11.33
N HIS A 18 2.62 6.17 -11.07
CA HIS A 18 3.89 6.40 -11.76
C HIS A 18 4.10 5.45 -12.95
N ILE A 19 3.18 4.53 -13.24
CA ILE A 19 3.26 3.68 -14.44
C ILE A 19 2.84 4.51 -15.65
N GLU A 20 3.78 4.72 -16.58
CA GLU A 20 3.49 5.37 -17.86
C GLU A 20 2.85 4.38 -18.84
N ARG A 21 3.44 3.17 -18.94
CA ARG A 21 2.99 2.14 -19.88
C ARG A 21 3.45 0.75 -19.46
N VAL A 22 2.71 -0.26 -19.91
CA VAL A 22 3.06 -1.67 -19.78
C VAL A 22 3.11 -2.28 -21.18
N GLU A 23 4.22 -2.92 -21.53
CA GLU A 23 4.46 -3.50 -22.85
C GLU A 23 4.55 -5.02 -22.75
N ALA A 24 3.80 -5.71 -23.62
CA ALA A 24 3.87 -7.16 -23.76
C ALA A 24 5.01 -7.54 -24.71
N GLY A 25 5.81 -8.54 -24.32
CA GLY A 25 6.91 -9.09 -25.11
C GLY A 25 7.26 -10.52 -24.68
N SER A 26 8.52 -10.94 -24.90
CA SER A 26 9.05 -12.16 -24.28
C SER A 26 9.03 -12.07 -22.76
N ASP A 27 9.23 -10.85 -22.26
CA ASP A 27 9.00 -10.44 -20.89
C ASP A 27 8.05 -9.24 -20.88
N THR A 28 7.26 -9.11 -19.82
CA THR A 28 6.43 -7.92 -19.62
C THR A 28 7.30 -6.80 -19.04
N VAL A 29 7.24 -5.62 -19.66
CA VAL A 29 8.04 -4.45 -19.22
C VAL A 29 7.10 -3.36 -18.72
N VAL A 30 7.35 -2.87 -17.51
CA VAL A 30 6.68 -1.69 -16.94
C VAL A 30 7.63 -0.50 -17.07
N VAL A 31 7.18 0.53 -17.78
CA VAL A 31 7.89 1.80 -17.91
C VAL A 31 7.21 2.83 -17.01
N THR A 32 8.01 3.51 -16.20
CA THR A 32 7.54 4.53 -15.27
C THR A 32 7.78 5.93 -15.81
N THR A 33 7.06 6.92 -15.30
CA THR A 33 7.08 8.31 -15.79
C THR A 33 8.41 9.04 -15.58
N ASP A 34 9.29 8.51 -14.73
CA ASP A 34 10.69 8.95 -14.54
C ASP A 34 11.66 8.33 -15.58
N GLY A 35 11.16 7.48 -16.48
CA GLY A 35 11.93 6.75 -17.48
C GLY A 35 12.52 5.42 -17.00
N SER A 36 12.31 5.03 -15.73
CA SER A 36 12.78 3.72 -15.24
C SER A 36 11.99 2.57 -15.89
N SER A 37 12.64 1.41 -16.07
CA SER A 37 12.04 0.24 -16.71
C SER A 37 12.22 -1.03 -15.88
N TYR A 38 11.15 -1.80 -15.74
CA TYR A 38 11.09 -2.98 -14.89
C TYR A 38 10.60 -4.18 -15.69
N CYS A 39 11.48 -5.17 -15.85
CA CYS A 39 11.15 -6.45 -16.47
C CYS A 39 10.55 -7.40 -15.41
N VAL A 40 9.28 -7.76 -15.58
CA VAL A 40 8.48 -8.47 -14.57
C VAL A 40 7.92 -9.80 -15.09
N ARG A 41 7.52 -10.67 -14.16
CA ARG A 41 6.94 -11.99 -14.47
C ARG A 41 5.44 -11.91 -14.73
N GLU A 42 4.78 -10.92 -14.16
CA GLU A 42 3.36 -10.69 -14.34
C GLU A 42 3.04 -10.35 -15.81
N THR A 43 1.89 -10.82 -16.27
CA THR A 43 1.34 -10.43 -17.58
C THR A 43 0.71 -9.04 -17.51
N VAL A 44 0.46 -8.42 -18.66
CA VAL A 44 -0.25 -7.13 -18.74
C VAL A 44 -1.60 -7.19 -18.03
N ASP A 45 -2.40 -8.25 -18.25
CA ASP A 45 -3.70 -8.42 -17.59
C ASP A 45 -3.58 -8.52 -16.06
N GLN A 46 -2.60 -9.28 -15.56
CA GLN A 46 -2.36 -9.36 -14.12
C GLN A 46 -2.00 -8.00 -13.52
N ILE A 47 -1.21 -7.19 -14.24
CA ILE A 47 -0.86 -5.84 -13.81
C ILE A 47 -2.10 -4.94 -13.81
N ILE A 48 -2.94 -4.99 -14.86
CA ILE A 48 -4.19 -4.23 -14.93
C ILE A 48 -5.10 -4.57 -13.74
N VAL A 49 -5.26 -5.85 -13.40
CA VAL A 49 -6.04 -6.29 -12.24
C VAL A 49 -5.48 -5.69 -10.96
N LYS A 50 -4.17 -5.80 -10.72
CA LYS A 50 -3.51 -5.23 -9.54
C LYS A 50 -3.71 -3.71 -9.43
N VAL A 51 -3.58 -2.98 -10.54
CA VAL A 51 -3.82 -1.52 -10.58
C VAL A 51 -5.28 -1.20 -10.24
N ARG A 52 -6.23 -1.96 -10.80
CA ARG A 52 -7.65 -1.78 -10.50
C ARG A 52 -7.97 -2.06 -9.04
N GLU A 53 -7.42 -3.11 -8.47
CA GLU A 53 -7.58 -3.47 -7.05
C GLU A 53 -7.03 -2.38 -6.12
N ASP A 54 -5.84 -1.86 -6.41
CA ASP A 54 -5.23 -0.76 -5.64
C ASP A 54 -6.12 0.49 -5.65
N ARG A 55 -6.57 0.92 -6.84
CA ARG A 55 -7.46 2.08 -6.98
C ARG A 55 -8.81 1.86 -6.32
N ALA A 56 -9.38 0.66 -6.44
CA ALA A 56 -10.64 0.31 -5.79
C ALA A 56 -10.49 0.36 -4.26
N GLY A 57 -9.37 -0.11 -3.72
CA GLY A 57 -9.05 -0.03 -2.29
C GLY A 57 -8.99 1.41 -1.79
N VAL A 58 -8.33 2.31 -2.53
CA VAL A 58 -8.28 3.75 -2.20
C VAL A 58 -9.68 4.37 -2.19
N ILE A 59 -10.48 4.13 -3.24
CA ILE A 59 -11.85 4.66 -3.34
C ILE A 59 -12.73 4.12 -2.22
N ALA A 60 -12.66 2.82 -1.93
CA ALA A 60 -13.40 2.20 -0.85
C ALA A 60 -13.04 2.81 0.51
N ALA A 61 -11.75 3.04 0.76
CA ALA A 61 -11.27 3.69 1.97
C ALA A 61 -11.87 5.09 2.13
N CYS A 62 -11.91 5.88 1.05
CA CYS A 62 -12.54 7.20 1.08
C CYS A 62 -14.01 7.14 1.47
N TYR A 63 -14.79 6.18 0.96
CA TYR A 63 -16.20 6.00 1.34
C TYR A 63 -16.40 5.58 2.79
N VAL A 64 -15.45 4.83 3.37
CA VAL A 64 -15.52 4.47 4.80
C VAL A 64 -15.25 5.72 5.65
N LEU A 65 -14.21 6.49 5.32
CA LEU A 65 -13.89 7.74 6.01
C LEU A 65 -15.01 8.78 5.93
N ASP A 66 -15.66 8.92 4.77
CA ASP A 66 -16.77 9.87 4.56
C ASP A 66 -17.98 9.56 5.46
N ARG A 67 -18.18 8.27 5.81
CA ARG A 67 -19.22 7.84 6.76
C ARG A 67 -18.81 8.02 8.23
N GLY A 68 -17.63 8.56 8.50
CA GLY A 68 -17.07 8.70 9.84
C GLY A 68 -16.59 7.39 10.47
N GLU A 69 -16.42 6.35 9.65
CA GLU A 69 -15.90 5.05 10.06
C GLU A 69 -14.37 5.00 9.86
N ASP A 70 -13.68 4.15 10.63
CA ASP A 70 -12.25 3.90 10.43
C ASP A 70 -12.04 2.98 9.23
N ALA A 71 -11.37 3.47 8.20
CA ALA A 71 -11.23 2.78 6.92
C ALA A 71 -10.28 1.58 6.94
N ASP A 72 -9.42 1.46 7.95
CA ASP A 72 -8.23 0.58 8.01
C ASP A 72 -7.88 -0.13 6.69
N PRO A 73 -7.52 0.62 5.63
CA PRO A 73 -7.49 0.07 4.28
C PRO A 73 -6.27 -0.83 4.03
N GLN A 74 -5.33 -0.86 4.98
CA GLN A 74 -4.12 -1.65 4.94
C GLN A 74 -4.01 -2.65 6.10
N GLY A 75 -5.03 -2.76 6.96
CA GLY A 75 -4.96 -3.60 8.16
C GLY A 75 -3.89 -3.15 9.17
N LEU A 76 -3.47 -1.88 9.10
CA LEU A 76 -2.45 -1.28 9.98
C LEU A 76 -3.08 -0.70 11.25
N GLY A 77 -4.39 -0.44 11.22
CA GLY A 77 -5.20 0.26 12.21
C GLY A 77 -5.99 -0.66 13.12
N ARG A 78 -5.44 -1.81 13.51
CA ARG A 78 -5.81 -2.53 14.75
C ARG A 78 -4.85 -3.71 14.94
N ARG A 79 -3.69 -3.43 15.56
CA ARG A 79 -3.19 -4.43 16.50
C ARG A 79 -4.22 -4.44 17.63
N ASP A 80 -4.67 -5.61 18.05
CA ASP A 80 -5.49 -5.80 19.25
C ASP A 80 -4.74 -5.25 20.49
N LEU A 81 -4.70 -3.94 20.64
CA LEU A 81 -4.42 -3.33 21.92
C LEU A 81 -5.74 -3.49 22.68
N PRO A 82 -5.76 -4.22 23.82
CA PRO A 82 -6.91 -4.17 24.71
C PRO A 82 -7.22 -2.70 24.97
N PRO A 83 -8.50 -2.31 25.14
CA PRO A 83 -8.88 -0.91 25.30
C PRO A 83 -8.06 -0.31 26.44
N GLU A 84 -7.02 0.45 26.11
CA GLU A 84 -6.26 1.17 27.12
C GLU A 84 -7.20 2.24 27.64
N ALA A 85 -7.69 2.01 28.85
CA ALA A 85 -8.39 3.00 29.64
C ALA A 85 -7.46 4.21 29.74
N HIS A 86 -7.73 5.24 28.93
CA HIS A 86 -7.02 6.52 29.00
C HIS A 86 -7.50 7.28 30.25
N GLY A 87 -7.19 6.71 31.42
CA GLY A 87 -7.17 7.43 32.68
C GLY A 87 -5.90 8.28 32.74
N PRO A 88 -5.95 9.48 33.35
CA PRO A 88 -4.76 10.31 33.49
C PRO A 88 -3.68 9.53 34.24
N ALA A 89 -2.46 9.49 33.69
CA ALA A 89 -1.33 8.82 34.33
C ALA A 89 -1.13 9.37 35.76
N PRO A 90 -0.89 8.51 36.76
CA PRO A 90 -0.65 8.98 38.12
C PRO A 90 0.60 9.85 38.14
N VAL A 91 0.45 11.09 38.59
CA VAL A 91 1.56 12.04 38.76
C VAL A 91 2.50 11.49 39.84
N ILE A 92 3.69 11.05 39.43
CA ILE A 92 4.75 10.64 40.36
C ILE A 92 5.54 11.91 40.74
N PRO A 93 5.52 12.36 42.02
CA PRO A 93 6.29 13.52 42.41
C PRO A 93 7.79 13.21 42.35
N ILE A 94 8.53 14.07 41.65
CA ILE A 94 10.00 14.01 41.58
C ILE A 94 10.53 14.41 42.96
N ARG A 95 11.20 13.48 43.67
CA ARG A 95 12.04 13.86 44.82
C ARG A 95 13.29 14.54 44.28
N LEU A 96 13.44 15.82 44.57
CA LEU A 96 14.73 16.51 44.46
C LEU A 96 15.62 16.18 45.67
N PRO A 97 16.96 16.14 45.50
CA PRO A 97 17.93 15.91 46.57
C PRO A 97 17.99 17.06 47.59
#